data_AF-A0A3A9STN3-F1
#
_entry.id   AF-A0A3A9STN3-F1
#
_cell.length_a   1.000
_cell.length_b   1.000
_cell.length_c   1.000
_cell.angle_alpha   90.00
_cell.angle_beta   90.00
_cell.angle_gamma   90.00
#
_symmetry.space_group_name_H-M   'P 1'
#
loop_
_entity.id
_entity.type
_entity.pdbx_description
1 polymer ?
#
loop_
_entity_poly.entity_id
_entity_poly.type
_entity_poly.pdbx_seq_one_letter_code
_entity_poly.pdbx_strand_id
1 'polypeptide(L)'
;MVIKYIYTDLEFFGALFCWVAAAYLIISRSVIKRQYRALASLEAAIGVMLFFDALAWLYRGNPGRTAFVVLTVVNFLNFVANAVLPVFYSVYILLSMRGEKSGSKFVYVITGFSLLSLAFISISQFNGYIYRINPETNLYERGEGFNILTVLFILGMLVGIMFITKYRKNIPRFRRIALLSFIILPLIAAVIQAFIYGYSLSNIACIISGFIMFAQALDDNAKTIIENEIYIKKQSEELTEMRTKMALSQMKPEFLYDTLNSIYSLCDKDVSRAKEVIVHLSNYLRQDIESIDADRLVSFAKELNHTMVYLELEKTRCPGRFEVEYHTNATGFELPALTIQPLVENALRHGIYKLPPGDTGKIMIYSAKGNGYVKISVVDNGVGFDMTKIEKETGFDRNLAGIQNVRNRLKIMEDAELHIQSQEGFGTIVDIIIPTKG
;
A
#
# COMPACT_ATOMS: atom_id res chain seq x y z
N MET A 1 -31.18 48.21 12.53
CA MET A 1 -29.76 48.37 12.90
C MET A 1 -29.15 47.09 13.47
N VAL A 2 -29.77 46.45 14.47
CA VAL A 2 -29.28 45.18 15.07
C VAL A 2 -29.12 44.03 14.07
N ILE A 3 -30.11 43.82 13.18
CA ILE A 3 -30.08 42.73 12.19
C ILE A 3 -28.92 42.87 11.20
N LYS A 4 -28.56 44.10 10.81
CA LYS A 4 -27.44 44.38 9.89
C LYS A 4 -26.13 43.78 10.42
N TYR A 5 -25.82 44.03 11.70
CA TYR A 5 -24.60 43.54 12.34
C TYR A 5 -24.59 42.03 12.47
N ILE A 6 -25.73 41.41 12.84
CA ILE A 6 -25.84 39.94 12.93
C ILE A 6 -25.49 39.27 11.59
N TYR A 7 -25.98 39.81 10.46
CA TYR A 7 -25.66 39.27 9.14
C TYR A 7 -24.19 39.47 8.76
N THR A 8 -23.66 40.68 8.99
CA THR A 8 -22.25 40.98 8.73
C THR A 8 -21.33 40.05 9.52
N ASP A 9 -21.63 39.82 10.81
CA ASP A 9 -20.86 38.93 11.68
C ASP A 9 -20.96 37.47 11.21
N LEU A 10 -22.15 37.03 10.80
CA LEU A 10 -22.36 35.67 10.29
C LEU A 10 -21.58 35.41 8.99
N GLU A 11 -21.55 36.39 8.08
CA GLU A 11 -20.80 36.27 6.82
C GLU A 11 -19.30 36.33 7.04
N PHE A 12 -18.80 37.19 7.95
CA PHE A 12 -17.38 37.17 8.32
C PHE A 12 -16.98 35.86 8.99
N PHE A 13 -17.82 35.32 9.88
CA PHE A 13 -17.59 34.01 10.47
C PHE A 13 -17.58 32.90 9.41
N GLY A 14 -18.54 32.93 8.47
CA GLY A 14 -18.58 32.00 7.35
C GLY A 14 -17.34 32.09 6.47
N ALA A 15 -16.86 33.29 6.17
CA ALA A 15 -15.63 33.51 5.42
C ALA A 15 -14.41 32.93 6.13
N LEU A 16 -14.27 33.19 7.43
CA LEU A 16 -13.21 32.63 8.26
C LEU A 16 -13.25 31.11 8.27
N PHE A 17 -14.43 30.52 8.49
CA PHE A 17 -14.62 29.07 8.46
C PHE A 17 -14.14 28.48 7.13
N CYS A 18 -14.60 29.03 6.00
CA CYS A 18 -14.24 28.57 4.67
C CYS A 18 -12.71 28.61 4.43
N TRP A 19 -12.02 29.66 4.87
CA TRP A 19 -10.56 29.74 4.74
C TRP A 19 -9.83 28.76 5.66
N VAL A 20 -10.30 28.56 6.89
CA VAL A 20 -9.74 27.55 7.80
C VAL A 20 -9.95 26.14 7.23
N ALA A 21 -11.14 25.85 6.71
CA ALA A 21 -11.46 24.59 6.05
C ALA A 21 -10.57 24.37 4.81
N ALA A 22 -10.39 25.39 3.97
CA ALA A 22 -9.51 25.34 2.83
C ALA A 22 -8.05 25.07 3.23
N ALA A 23 -7.53 25.77 4.23
CA ALA A 23 -6.18 25.55 4.75
C ALA A 23 -6.00 24.12 5.31
N TYR A 24 -6.99 23.63 6.07
CA TYR A 24 -6.99 22.26 6.56
C TYR A 24 -6.92 21.25 5.41
N LEU A 25 -7.78 21.39 4.38
CA LEU A 25 -7.81 20.48 3.24
C LEU A 25 -6.49 20.46 2.46
N ILE A 26 -5.76 21.58 2.41
CA ILE A 26 -4.44 21.69 1.76
C ILE A 26 -3.36 20.97 2.57
N ILE A 27 -3.36 21.15 3.90
CA ILE A 27 -2.29 20.67 4.80
C ILE A 27 -2.52 19.20 5.21
N SER A 28 -3.77 18.77 5.32
CA SER A 28 -4.12 17.44 5.81
C SER A 28 -3.50 16.31 4.98
N ARG A 29 -3.08 15.24 5.66
CA ARG A 29 -2.70 14.00 4.98
C ARG A 29 -3.97 13.30 4.52
N SER A 30 -4.24 13.36 3.22
CA SER A 30 -5.38 12.70 2.59
C SER A 30 -4.94 11.71 1.51
N VAL A 31 -5.67 10.60 1.41
CA VAL A 31 -5.54 9.63 0.30
C VAL A 31 -6.09 10.23 -0.99
N ILE A 32 -7.03 11.19 -0.91
CA ILE A 32 -7.77 11.74 -2.04
C ILE A 32 -7.38 13.20 -2.33
N LYS A 33 -6.06 13.46 -2.42
CA LYS A 33 -5.45 14.79 -2.50
C LYS A 33 -6.05 15.72 -3.57
N ARG A 34 -6.40 15.21 -4.76
CA ARG A 34 -6.96 16.04 -5.84
C ARG A 34 -8.37 16.56 -5.50
N GLN A 35 -9.20 15.72 -4.88
CA GLN A 35 -10.54 16.12 -4.44
C GLN A 35 -10.44 17.16 -3.32
N TYR A 36 -9.55 16.93 -2.34
CA TYR A 36 -9.30 17.86 -1.24
C TYR A 36 -8.82 19.23 -1.74
N ARG A 37 -7.90 19.26 -2.71
CA ARG A 37 -7.45 20.52 -3.32
C ARG A 37 -8.58 21.25 -4.05
N ALA A 38 -9.42 20.53 -4.78
CA ALA A 38 -10.55 21.16 -5.47
C ALA A 38 -11.61 21.69 -4.51
N LEU A 39 -11.90 20.96 -3.43
CA LEU A 39 -12.78 21.44 -2.36
C LEU A 39 -12.15 22.64 -1.63
N ALA A 40 -10.85 22.63 -1.38
CA ALA A 40 -10.15 23.75 -0.76
C ALA A 40 -10.26 25.02 -1.61
N SER A 41 -10.09 24.90 -2.93
CA SER A 41 -10.28 26.04 -3.84
C SER A 41 -11.73 26.54 -3.85
N LEU A 42 -12.70 25.63 -3.77
CA LEU A 42 -14.12 25.98 -3.68
C LEU A 42 -14.43 26.70 -2.36
N GLU A 43 -14.02 26.14 -1.22
CA GLU A 43 -14.16 26.77 0.11
C GLU A 43 -13.50 28.15 0.12
N ALA A 44 -12.27 28.28 -0.38
CA ALA A 44 -11.60 29.56 -0.48
C ALA A 44 -12.40 30.59 -1.31
N ALA A 45 -12.99 30.16 -2.42
CA ALA A 45 -13.84 31.02 -3.26
C ALA A 45 -15.15 31.41 -2.55
N ILE A 46 -15.79 30.50 -1.82
CA ILE A 46 -16.96 30.82 -0.97
C ILE A 46 -16.56 31.86 0.08
N GLY A 47 -15.40 31.69 0.73
CA GLY A 47 -14.93 32.63 1.75
C GLY A 47 -14.67 34.04 1.19
N VAL A 48 -14.11 34.14 -0.02
CA VAL A 48 -13.93 35.42 -0.72
C VAL A 48 -15.27 36.09 -1.03
N MET A 49 -16.25 35.32 -1.53
CA MET A 49 -17.59 35.81 -1.79
C MET A 49 -18.25 36.37 -0.53
N LEU A 50 -18.24 35.61 0.57
CA LEU A 50 -18.82 36.00 1.86
C LEU A 50 -18.13 37.23 2.45
N PHE A 51 -16.81 37.32 2.34
CA PHE A 51 -16.04 38.47 2.84
C PHE A 51 -16.43 39.77 2.13
N PHE A 52 -16.60 39.73 0.80
CA PHE A 52 -17.03 40.91 0.07
C PHE A 52 -18.51 41.24 0.33
N ASP A 53 -19.41 40.27 0.47
CA ASP A 53 -20.80 40.57 0.86
C ASP A 53 -20.88 41.21 2.26
N ALA A 54 -20.11 40.69 3.23
CA ALA A 54 -20.03 41.23 4.58
C ALA A 54 -19.54 42.69 4.59
N LEU A 55 -18.50 42.99 3.79
CA LEU A 55 -18.01 44.35 3.61
C LEU A 55 -19.06 45.25 2.93
N ALA A 56 -19.82 44.75 1.96
CA ALA A 56 -20.89 45.53 1.33
C ALA A 56 -21.97 45.89 2.36
N TRP A 57 -22.34 44.92 3.21
CA TRP A 57 -23.24 45.17 4.32
C TRP A 57 -22.71 46.23 5.28
N LEU A 58 -21.45 46.16 5.70
CA LEU A 58 -20.87 47.10 6.66
C LEU A 58 -21.04 48.57 6.20
N TYR A 59 -20.74 48.86 4.94
CA TYR A 59 -20.78 50.23 4.39
C TYR A 59 -22.17 50.65 3.86
N ARG A 60 -23.12 49.72 3.73
CA ARG A 60 -24.47 49.99 3.20
C ARG A 60 -25.19 51.09 3.98
N GLY A 61 -25.71 52.08 3.25
CA GLY A 61 -26.49 53.19 3.78
C GLY A 61 -25.70 54.22 4.59
N ASN A 62 -24.36 54.14 4.61
CA ASN A 62 -23.52 55.17 5.21
C ASN A 62 -23.31 56.31 4.21
N PRO A 63 -23.75 57.56 4.48
CA PRO A 63 -23.55 58.67 3.55
C PRO A 63 -22.07 59.03 3.43
N GLY A 64 -21.62 59.33 2.21
CA GLY A 64 -20.26 59.81 1.96
C GLY A 64 -19.57 59.17 0.76
N ARG A 65 -18.62 59.92 0.19
CA ARG A 65 -17.87 59.52 -1.01
C ARG A 65 -16.99 58.28 -0.79
N THR A 66 -16.45 58.11 0.41
CA THR A 66 -15.66 56.94 0.80
C THR A 66 -16.51 55.68 0.79
N ALA A 67 -17.68 55.71 1.43
CA ALA A 67 -18.63 54.60 1.45
C ALA A 67 -19.11 54.25 0.03
N PHE A 68 -19.38 55.24 -0.83
CA PHE A 68 -19.73 55.01 -2.23
C PHE A 68 -18.64 54.24 -3.00
N VAL A 69 -17.38 54.68 -2.90
CA VAL A 69 -16.26 54.03 -3.60
C VAL A 69 -16.05 52.60 -3.09
N VAL A 70 -16.06 52.41 -1.77
CA VAL A 70 -15.91 51.08 -1.16
C VAL A 70 -17.05 50.16 -1.59
N LEU A 71 -18.30 50.61 -1.51
CA LEU A 71 -19.46 49.83 -1.93
C LEU A 71 -19.38 49.42 -3.40
N THR A 72 -18.97 50.32 -4.29
CA THR A 72 -18.85 50.01 -5.72
C THR A 72 -17.82 48.91 -5.97
N VAL A 73 -16.62 49.05 -5.39
CA VAL A 73 -15.56 48.06 -5.53
C VAL A 73 -15.95 46.71 -4.93
N VAL A 74 -16.49 46.72 -3.71
CA VAL A 74 -16.82 45.51 -2.97
C VAL A 74 -17.99 44.77 -3.61
N ASN A 75 -19.05 45.46 -4.07
CA ASN A 75 -20.13 44.80 -4.81
C ASN A 75 -19.63 44.21 -6.12
N PHE A 76 -18.78 44.91 -6.87
CA PHE A 76 -18.16 44.36 -8.08
C PHE A 76 -17.39 43.07 -7.79
N LEU A 77 -16.53 43.07 -6.77
CA LEU A 77 -15.77 41.90 -6.37
C LEU A 77 -16.66 40.75 -5.89
N ASN A 78 -17.76 41.05 -5.17
CA ASN A 78 -18.76 40.07 -4.78
C ASN A 78 -19.44 39.42 -6.00
N PHE A 79 -19.84 40.21 -7.00
CA PHE A 79 -20.42 39.70 -8.25
C PHE A 79 -19.42 38.84 -9.04
N VAL A 80 -18.16 39.25 -9.10
CA VAL A 80 -17.09 38.47 -9.73
C VAL A 80 -16.88 37.14 -9.00
N ALA A 81 -16.84 37.15 -7.67
CA ALA A 81 -16.71 35.93 -6.87
C ALA A 81 -17.87 34.95 -7.13
N ASN A 82 -19.11 35.46 -7.12
CA ASN A 82 -20.31 34.68 -7.45
C ASN A 82 -20.28 34.12 -8.89
N ALA A 83 -19.78 34.88 -9.86
CA ALA A 83 -19.69 34.43 -11.25
C ALA A 83 -18.68 33.31 -11.46
N VAL A 84 -17.59 33.26 -10.70
CA VAL A 84 -16.53 32.24 -10.84
C VAL A 84 -16.80 30.99 -9.98
N LEU A 85 -17.57 31.13 -8.89
CA LEU A 85 -17.89 30.04 -7.96
C LEU A 85 -18.38 28.73 -8.64
N PRO A 86 -19.27 28.77 -9.65
CA PRO A 86 -19.69 27.57 -10.38
C PRO A 86 -18.55 26.80 -11.05
N VAL A 87 -17.47 27.48 -11.47
CA VAL A 87 -16.30 26.83 -12.07
C VAL A 87 -15.60 25.95 -11.05
N PHE A 88 -15.28 26.49 -9.87
CA PHE A 88 -14.66 25.72 -8.78
C PHE A 88 -15.54 24.53 -8.38
N TYR A 89 -16.85 24.76 -8.27
CA TYR A 89 -17.80 23.72 -7.94
C TYR A 89 -17.87 22.62 -9.02
N SER A 90 -17.88 22.99 -10.30
CA SER A 90 -17.88 22.02 -11.41
C SER A 90 -16.62 21.15 -11.44
N VAL A 91 -15.45 21.73 -11.13
CA VAL A 91 -14.18 21.00 -11.02
C VAL A 91 -14.23 20.03 -9.83
N TYR A 92 -14.79 20.45 -8.70
CA TYR A 92 -14.99 19.57 -7.55
C TYR A 92 -15.92 18.40 -7.85
N ILE A 93 -17.04 18.63 -8.54
CA ILE A 93 -17.94 17.53 -8.99
C ILE A 93 -17.16 16.55 -9.88
N LEU A 94 -16.42 17.05 -10.87
CA LEU A 94 -15.68 16.20 -11.81
C LEU A 94 -14.67 15.31 -11.09
N LEU A 95 -13.91 15.88 -10.15
CA LEU A 95 -12.91 15.14 -9.37
C LEU A 95 -13.54 14.20 -8.34
N SER A 96 -14.80 14.44 -7.95
CA SER A 96 -15.56 13.62 -7.00
C SER A 96 -16.08 12.31 -7.57
N MET A 97 -16.02 12.12 -8.89
CA MET A 97 -16.47 10.90 -9.57
C MET A 97 -15.42 9.77 -9.49
N ARG A 98 -15.90 8.54 -9.32
CA ARG A 98 -15.08 7.32 -9.50
C ARG A 98 -15.02 6.97 -11.00
N GLY A 99 -13.82 6.79 -11.54
CA GLY A 99 -13.61 6.29 -12.91
C GLY A 99 -13.47 7.36 -14.00
N GLU A 100 -14.10 7.12 -15.15
CA GLU A 100 -13.84 7.78 -16.44
C GLU A 100 -13.92 9.32 -16.43
N LYS A 101 -12.90 9.98 -17.02
CA LYS A 101 -12.77 11.45 -17.15
C LYS A 101 -13.61 12.06 -18.30
N SER A 102 -14.63 11.35 -18.77
CA SER A 102 -15.47 11.78 -19.91
C SER A 102 -16.30 13.05 -19.64
N GLY A 103 -16.27 13.57 -18.41
CA GLY A 103 -17.03 14.75 -17.97
C GLY A 103 -16.37 16.12 -18.18
N SER A 104 -15.20 16.25 -18.80
CA SER A 104 -14.53 17.56 -18.92
C SER A 104 -15.35 18.62 -19.68
N LYS A 105 -16.17 18.19 -20.66
CA LYS A 105 -17.10 19.08 -21.40
C LYS A 105 -18.06 19.83 -20.48
N PHE A 106 -18.49 19.23 -19.38
CA PHE A 106 -19.35 19.87 -18.40
C PHE A 106 -18.69 21.08 -17.75
N VAL A 107 -17.41 20.98 -17.38
CA VAL A 107 -16.65 22.10 -16.81
C VAL A 107 -16.52 23.24 -17.81
N TYR A 108 -16.29 22.95 -19.10
CA TYR A 108 -16.22 23.99 -20.13
C TYR A 108 -17.55 24.71 -20.34
N VAL A 109 -18.68 24.01 -20.30
CA VAL A 109 -20.01 24.65 -20.41
C VAL A 109 -20.25 25.60 -19.23
N ILE A 110 -19.97 25.17 -18.00
CA ILE A 110 -20.11 26.01 -16.81
C ILE A 110 -19.14 27.21 -16.86
N THR A 111 -17.92 27.00 -17.35
CA THR A 111 -16.95 28.07 -17.57
C THR A 111 -17.46 29.09 -18.58
N GLY A 112 -18.11 28.65 -19.67
CA GLY A 112 -18.74 29.53 -20.65
C GLY A 112 -19.80 30.44 -20.03
N PHE A 113 -20.71 29.90 -19.22
CA PHE A 113 -21.69 30.72 -18.49
C PHE A 113 -21.01 31.71 -17.52
N SER A 114 -19.95 31.27 -16.84
CA SER A 114 -19.19 32.11 -15.90
C SER A 114 -18.52 33.30 -16.62
N LEU A 115 -17.90 33.05 -17.78
CA LEU A 115 -17.28 34.10 -18.60
C LEU A 115 -18.30 35.09 -19.16
N LEU A 116 -19.47 34.61 -19.59
CA LEU A 116 -20.58 35.49 -20.03
C LEU A 116 -21.07 36.37 -18.88
N SER A 117 -21.28 35.80 -17.69
CA SER A 117 -21.64 36.57 -16.49
C SER A 117 -20.60 37.65 -16.18
N LEU A 118 -19.31 37.31 -16.21
CA LEU A 118 -18.22 38.27 -16.00
C LEU A 118 -18.22 39.41 -17.03
N ALA A 119 -18.50 39.12 -18.30
CA ALA A 119 -18.61 40.13 -19.33
C ALA A 119 -19.77 41.11 -19.03
N PHE A 120 -20.96 40.61 -18.68
CA PHE A 120 -22.09 41.46 -18.31
C PHE A 120 -21.82 42.29 -17.05
N ILE A 121 -21.19 41.71 -16.02
CA ILE A 121 -20.82 42.40 -14.77
C ILE A 121 -19.82 43.52 -15.06
N SER A 122 -18.84 43.27 -15.94
CA SER A 122 -17.81 44.25 -16.32
C SER A 122 -18.41 45.40 -17.14
N ILE A 123 -19.28 45.11 -18.10
CA ILE A 123 -20.00 46.12 -18.88
C ILE A 123 -20.88 46.97 -17.95
N SER A 124 -21.51 46.36 -16.94
CA SER A 124 -22.33 47.06 -15.95
C SER A 124 -21.59 48.12 -15.16
N GLN A 125 -20.25 48.09 -15.06
CA GLN A 125 -19.49 49.13 -14.37
C GLN A 125 -19.57 50.48 -15.10
N PHE A 126 -19.82 50.48 -16.41
CA PHE A 126 -19.88 51.70 -17.22
C PHE A 126 -21.30 52.23 -17.41
N ASN A 127 -22.29 51.35 -17.48
CA ASN A 127 -23.67 51.72 -17.82
C ASN A 127 -24.71 51.40 -16.74
N GLY A 128 -24.33 50.72 -15.66
CA GLY A 128 -25.24 50.34 -14.57
C GLY A 128 -26.33 49.33 -14.97
N TYR A 129 -26.17 48.60 -16.08
CA TYR A 129 -27.25 47.78 -16.66
C TYR A 129 -27.66 46.58 -15.80
N ILE A 130 -26.71 45.92 -15.13
CA ILE A 130 -26.99 44.81 -14.21
C ILE A 130 -27.35 45.34 -12.83
N TYR A 131 -26.54 46.26 -12.31
CA TYR A 131 -26.73 46.88 -11.02
C TYR A 131 -26.09 48.27 -10.99
N ARG A 132 -26.55 49.09 -10.05
CA ARG A 132 -25.95 50.39 -9.76
C ARG A 132 -26.02 50.68 -8.26
N ILE A 133 -25.16 51.58 -7.81
CA ILE A 133 -25.19 52.09 -6.44
C ILE A 133 -25.69 53.53 -6.51
N ASN A 134 -26.75 53.81 -5.78
CA ASN A 134 -27.32 55.15 -5.74
C ASN A 134 -26.33 56.11 -5.05
N PRO A 135 -25.84 57.17 -5.72
CA PRO A 135 -24.82 58.08 -5.16
C PRO A 135 -25.29 58.88 -3.94
N GLU A 136 -26.60 59.08 -3.79
CA GLU A 136 -27.18 59.87 -2.69
C GLU A 136 -27.45 59.02 -1.46
N THR A 137 -27.95 57.80 -1.67
CA THR A 137 -28.37 56.92 -0.56
C THR A 137 -27.35 55.82 -0.23
N ASN A 138 -26.35 55.59 -1.09
CA ASN A 138 -25.42 54.46 -0.98
C ASN A 138 -26.14 53.12 -0.82
N LEU A 139 -27.28 52.98 -1.49
CA LEU A 139 -28.07 51.76 -1.55
C LEU A 139 -27.87 51.08 -2.91
N TYR A 140 -27.84 49.76 -2.86
CA TYR A 140 -27.81 48.89 -4.02
C TYR A 140 -29.16 48.92 -4.75
N GLU A 141 -29.14 49.12 -6.07
CA GLU A 141 -30.29 49.04 -6.95
C GLU A 141 -30.06 48.02 -8.06
N ARG A 142 -31.07 47.17 -8.33
CA ARG A 142 -31.05 46.23 -9.46
C ARG A 142 -31.31 46.98 -10.76
N GLY A 143 -30.46 46.75 -11.76
CA GLY A 143 -30.68 47.25 -13.12
C GLY A 143 -31.63 46.35 -13.91
N GLU A 144 -32.08 46.83 -15.06
CA GLU A 144 -33.02 46.10 -15.94
C GLU A 144 -32.45 44.77 -16.45
N GLY A 145 -31.12 44.71 -16.64
CA GLY A 145 -30.41 43.53 -17.11
C GLY A 145 -30.17 42.46 -16.05
N PHE A 146 -30.52 42.69 -14.77
CA PHE A 146 -30.23 41.77 -13.67
C PHE A 146 -30.77 40.34 -13.92
N ASN A 147 -31.92 40.22 -14.59
CA ASN A 147 -32.55 38.95 -14.92
C ASN A 147 -31.68 38.06 -15.84
N ILE A 148 -30.79 38.66 -16.65
CA ILE A 148 -29.87 37.90 -17.52
C ILE A 148 -28.93 37.06 -16.65
N LEU A 149 -28.36 37.64 -15.59
CA LEU A 149 -27.50 36.89 -14.66
C LEU A 149 -28.28 35.79 -13.96
N THR A 150 -29.51 36.07 -13.52
CA THR A 150 -30.39 35.06 -12.89
C THR A 150 -30.60 33.86 -13.81
N VAL A 151 -30.90 34.09 -15.09
CA VAL A 151 -31.07 33.03 -16.08
C VAL A 151 -29.77 32.23 -16.28
N LEU A 152 -28.63 32.89 -16.41
CA LEU A 152 -27.33 32.21 -16.54
C LEU A 152 -27.02 31.31 -15.34
N PHE A 153 -27.30 31.78 -14.11
CA PHE A 153 -27.12 30.97 -12.90
C PHE A 153 -28.07 29.76 -12.86
N ILE A 154 -29.35 29.94 -13.21
CA ILE A 154 -30.32 28.84 -13.26
C ILE A 154 -29.89 27.79 -14.31
N LEU A 155 -29.45 28.21 -15.50
CA LEU A 155 -28.95 27.30 -16.52
C LEU A 155 -27.73 26.52 -16.02
N GLY A 156 -26.79 27.18 -15.35
CA GLY A 156 -25.63 26.53 -14.72
C GLY A 156 -26.04 25.48 -13.68
N MET A 157 -27.01 25.81 -12.82
CA MET A 157 -27.56 24.88 -11.82
C MET A 157 -28.23 23.67 -12.46
N LEU A 158 -29.05 23.87 -13.50
CA LEU A 158 -29.70 22.79 -14.24
C LEU A 158 -28.67 21.87 -14.89
N VAL A 159 -27.62 22.42 -15.51
CA VAL A 159 -26.51 21.65 -16.07
C VAL A 159 -25.79 20.84 -14.97
N GLY A 160 -25.59 21.42 -13.79
CA GLY A 160 -25.06 20.73 -12.60
C GLY A 160 -25.94 19.55 -12.15
N ILE A 161 -27.25 19.76 -12.01
CA ILE A 161 -28.20 18.71 -11.63
C ILE A 161 -28.23 17.59 -12.68
N MET A 162 -28.32 17.93 -13.97
CA MET A 162 -28.29 16.96 -15.06
C MET A 162 -26.99 16.13 -15.05
N PHE A 163 -25.85 16.77 -14.77
CA PHE A 163 -24.58 16.06 -14.69
C PHE A 163 -24.53 15.09 -13.49
N ILE A 164 -24.89 15.56 -12.29
CA ILE A 164 -24.89 14.73 -11.07
C ILE A 164 -25.85 13.55 -11.20
N THR A 165 -27.03 13.76 -11.80
CA THR A 165 -28.04 12.72 -12.03
C THR A 165 -27.59 11.70 -13.08
N LYS A 166 -26.98 12.16 -14.19
CA LYS A 166 -26.39 11.28 -15.22
C LYS A 166 -25.31 10.36 -14.67
N TYR A 167 -24.41 10.90 -13.85
CA TYR A 167 -23.28 10.16 -13.27
C TYR A 167 -23.55 9.63 -11.85
N ARG A 168 -24.82 9.49 -11.46
CA ARG A 168 -25.23 9.11 -10.09
C ARG A 168 -24.68 7.78 -9.58
N LYS A 169 -24.28 6.86 -10.48
CA LYS A 169 -23.68 5.55 -10.16
C LYS A 169 -22.19 5.67 -9.80
N ASN A 170 -21.52 6.71 -10.28
CA ASN A 170 -20.09 6.94 -10.10
C ASN A 170 -19.80 7.83 -8.88
N ILE A 171 -20.82 8.37 -8.23
CA ILE A 171 -20.73 9.24 -7.07
C ILE A 171 -21.39 8.54 -5.87
N PRO A 172 -20.68 8.35 -4.73
CA PRO A 172 -21.26 7.78 -3.52
C PRO A 172 -22.54 8.51 -3.08
N ARG A 173 -23.49 7.77 -2.48
CA ARG A 173 -24.82 8.32 -2.12
C ARG A 173 -24.72 9.58 -1.24
N PHE A 174 -23.92 9.55 -0.18
CA PHE A 174 -23.77 10.69 0.74
C PHE A 174 -23.07 11.87 0.07
N ARG A 175 -22.03 11.61 -0.73
CA ARG A 175 -21.37 12.64 -1.55
C ARG A 175 -22.34 13.31 -2.53
N ARG A 176 -23.20 12.53 -3.18
CA ARG A 176 -24.22 13.06 -4.08
C ARG A 176 -25.19 14.01 -3.37
N ILE A 177 -25.60 13.67 -2.15
CA ILE A 177 -26.46 14.52 -1.32
C ILE A 177 -25.74 15.83 -0.97
N ALA A 178 -24.48 15.75 -0.57
CA ALA A 178 -23.66 16.94 -0.26
C ALA A 178 -23.52 17.87 -1.48
N LEU A 179 -23.20 17.32 -2.66
CA LEU A 179 -23.15 18.10 -3.91
C LEU A 179 -24.50 18.74 -4.23
N LEU A 180 -25.59 17.97 -4.21
CA LEU A 180 -26.93 18.52 -4.49
C LEU A 180 -27.34 19.61 -3.49
N SER A 181 -26.86 19.56 -2.24
CA SER A 181 -27.13 20.62 -1.26
C SER A 181 -26.64 21.98 -1.75
N PHE A 182 -25.47 22.05 -2.41
CA PHE A 182 -24.86 23.27 -2.94
C PHE A 182 -25.61 23.87 -4.14
N ILE A 183 -26.59 23.15 -4.68
CA ILE A 183 -27.50 23.66 -5.72
C ILE A 183 -28.88 23.94 -5.13
N ILE A 184 -29.43 22.98 -4.39
CA ILE A 184 -30.83 23.01 -3.93
C ILE A 184 -31.02 24.02 -2.80
N LEU A 185 -30.12 24.08 -1.80
CA LEU A 185 -30.30 25.00 -0.67
C LEU A 185 -30.23 26.47 -1.12
N PRO A 186 -29.23 26.90 -1.93
CA PRO A 186 -29.20 28.28 -2.44
C PRO A 186 -30.39 28.62 -3.34
N LEU A 187 -30.91 27.64 -4.10
CA LEU A 187 -32.10 27.84 -4.93
C LEU A 187 -33.36 28.07 -4.08
N ILE A 188 -33.58 27.27 -3.04
CA ILE A 188 -34.68 27.46 -2.09
C ILE A 188 -34.55 28.81 -1.40
N ALA A 189 -33.34 29.16 -0.95
CA ALA A 189 -33.03 30.44 -0.34
C ALA A 189 -33.33 31.61 -1.29
N ALA A 190 -33.00 31.50 -2.58
CA ALA A 190 -33.28 32.51 -3.59
C ALA A 190 -34.79 32.72 -3.80
N VAL A 191 -35.58 31.63 -3.80
CA VAL A 191 -37.04 31.70 -3.90
C VAL A 191 -37.61 32.42 -2.67
N ILE A 192 -37.17 32.07 -1.46
CA ILE A 192 -37.62 32.75 -0.22
C ILE A 192 -37.22 34.23 -0.23
N GLN A 193 -36.01 34.54 -0.67
CA GLN A 193 -35.48 35.90 -0.79
C GLN A 193 -36.25 36.76 -1.81
N ALA A 194 -36.95 36.14 -2.79
CA ALA A 194 -37.84 36.88 -3.68
C ALA A 194 -39.05 37.47 -2.94
N PHE A 195 -39.47 36.85 -1.84
CA PHE A 195 -40.59 37.32 -1.00
C PHE A 195 -40.12 38.16 0.20
N ILE A 196 -38.89 37.94 0.68
CA ILE A 196 -38.31 38.67 1.81
C ILE A 196 -37.17 39.57 1.31
N TYR A 197 -37.48 40.86 1.11
CA TYR A 197 -36.49 41.82 0.62
C TYR A 197 -35.40 42.10 1.65
N GLY A 198 -34.16 42.09 1.15
CA GLY A 198 -33.04 42.72 1.85
C GLY A 198 -32.10 41.80 2.61
N TYR A 199 -32.24 40.47 2.59
CA TYR A 199 -31.31 39.53 3.24
C TYR A 199 -30.67 38.56 2.26
N SER A 200 -29.38 38.26 2.42
CA SER A 200 -28.65 37.33 1.55
C SER A 200 -28.78 35.87 2.03
N LEU A 201 -30.00 35.31 1.98
CA LEU A 201 -30.26 33.93 2.42
C LEU A 201 -29.45 32.91 1.59
N SER A 202 -29.18 33.21 0.33
CA SER A 202 -28.38 32.32 -0.54
C SER A 202 -26.93 32.18 -0.05
N ASN A 203 -26.34 33.21 0.55
CA ASN A 203 -24.99 33.14 1.14
C ASN A 203 -24.97 32.19 2.34
N ILE A 204 -25.97 32.26 3.20
CA ILE A 204 -26.13 31.33 4.35
C ILE A 204 -26.30 29.89 3.85
N ALA A 205 -27.09 29.69 2.80
CA ALA A 205 -27.24 28.38 2.18
C ALA A 205 -25.90 27.85 1.62
N CYS A 206 -25.08 28.70 0.99
CA CYS A 206 -23.74 28.34 0.53
C CYS A 206 -22.83 27.93 1.69
N ILE A 207 -22.87 28.65 2.83
CA ILE A 207 -22.13 28.27 4.05
C ILE A 207 -22.55 26.87 4.51
N ILE A 208 -23.85 26.63 4.68
CA ILE A 208 -24.38 25.33 5.12
C ILE A 208 -23.96 24.21 4.17
N SER A 209 -24.03 24.45 2.86
CA SER A 209 -23.59 23.48 1.86
C SER A 209 -22.08 23.23 1.88
N GLY A 210 -21.26 24.28 2.08
CA GLY A 210 -19.82 24.14 2.28
C GLY A 210 -19.50 23.27 3.50
N PHE A 211 -20.13 23.53 4.63
CA PHE A 211 -20.03 22.67 5.83
C PHE A 211 -20.39 21.21 5.55
N ILE A 212 -21.51 20.95 4.88
CA ILE A 212 -21.94 19.60 4.53
C ILE A 212 -20.90 18.92 3.64
N MET A 213 -20.38 19.63 2.63
CA MET A 213 -19.36 19.11 1.71
C MET A 213 -18.02 18.84 2.41
N PHE A 214 -17.59 19.74 3.30
CA PHE A 214 -16.39 19.58 4.12
C PHE A 214 -16.51 18.36 5.04
N ALA A 215 -17.59 18.25 5.81
CA ALA A 215 -17.83 17.12 6.71
C ALA A 215 -17.87 15.78 5.95
N GLN A 216 -18.53 15.78 4.78
CA GLN A 216 -18.60 14.62 3.91
C GLN A 216 -17.22 14.21 3.35
N ALA A 217 -16.37 15.17 2.99
CA ALA A 217 -15.01 14.92 2.54
C ALA A 217 -14.11 14.35 3.64
N LEU A 218 -14.32 14.77 4.90
CA LEU A 218 -13.63 14.19 6.07
C LEU A 218 -14.03 12.72 6.28
N ASP A 219 -15.33 12.42 6.26
CA ASP A 219 -15.86 11.06 6.42
C ASP A 219 -15.33 10.11 5.33
N ASP A 220 -15.30 10.54 4.06
CA ASP A 220 -14.76 9.72 2.97
C ASP A 220 -13.26 9.43 3.14
N ASN A 221 -12.48 10.41 3.61
CA ASN A 221 -11.06 10.22 3.85
C ASN A 221 -10.82 9.27 5.02
N ALA A 222 -11.58 9.40 6.11
CA ALA A 222 -11.52 8.50 7.26
C ALA A 222 -11.82 7.06 6.85
N LYS A 223 -12.90 6.83 6.09
CA LYS A 223 -13.26 5.50 5.56
C LYS A 223 -12.17 4.91 4.68
N THR A 224 -11.62 5.72 3.76
CA THR A 224 -10.55 5.27 2.86
C THR A 224 -9.27 4.90 3.62
N ILE A 225 -8.93 5.63 4.69
CA ILE A 225 -7.78 5.31 5.54
C ILE A 225 -8.00 3.97 6.25
N ILE A 226 -9.16 3.77 6.87
CA ILE A 226 -9.50 2.53 7.57
C ILE A 226 -9.48 1.32 6.61
N GLU A 227 -10.07 1.46 5.42
CA GLU A 227 -10.06 0.42 4.39
C GLU A 227 -8.63 0.04 3.97
N ASN A 228 -7.74 1.03 3.79
CA ASN A 228 -6.34 0.79 3.46
C ASN A 228 -5.58 0.12 4.60
N GLU A 229 -5.83 0.49 5.86
CA GLU A 229 -5.20 -0.16 7.02
C GLU A 229 -5.60 -1.63 7.14
N ILE A 230 -6.89 -1.94 6.96
CA ILE A 230 -7.39 -3.32 6.95
C ILE A 230 -6.74 -4.12 5.81
N TYR A 231 -6.64 -3.52 4.61
CA TYR A 231 -6.02 -4.16 3.46
C TYR A 231 -4.54 -4.49 3.71
N ILE A 232 -3.77 -3.53 4.22
CA ILE A 232 -2.35 -3.71 4.55
C ILE A 232 -2.17 -4.81 5.60
N LYS A 233 -3.01 -4.80 6.65
CA LYS A 233 -2.97 -5.82 7.71
C LYS A 233 -3.20 -7.21 7.14
N LYS A 234 -4.22 -7.38 6.29
CA LYS A 234 -4.53 -8.65 5.64
C LYS A 234 -3.36 -9.15 4.79
N GLN A 235 -2.73 -8.28 3.99
CA GLN A 235 -1.55 -8.65 3.20
C GLN A 235 -0.37 -9.09 4.08
N SER A 236 -0.16 -8.42 5.23
CA SER A 236 0.88 -8.81 6.18
C SER A 236 0.62 -10.18 6.80
N GLU A 237 -0.63 -10.51 7.11
CA GLU A 237 -1.03 -11.82 7.63
C GLU A 237 -0.81 -12.92 6.58
N GLU A 238 -1.27 -12.69 5.34
CA GLU A 238 -1.06 -13.62 4.21
C GLU A 238 0.44 -13.87 3.93
N LEU A 239 1.27 -12.81 3.97
CA LEU A 239 2.72 -12.93 3.83
C LEU A 239 3.35 -13.77 4.95
N THR A 240 2.88 -13.58 6.18
CA THR A 240 3.37 -14.36 7.34
C THR A 240 2.98 -15.82 7.20
N GLU A 241 1.73 -16.11 6.80
CA GLU A 241 1.27 -17.47 6.55
C GLU A 241 2.07 -18.16 5.44
N MET A 242 2.32 -17.45 4.33
CA MET A 242 3.14 -17.96 3.24
C MET A 242 4.58 -18.27 3.69
N ARG A 243 5.21 -17.38 4.46
CA ARG A 243 6.54 -17.63 5.03
C ARG A 243 6.55 -18.86 5.93
N THR A 244 5.54 -19.02 6.78
CA THR A 244 5.39 -20.20 7.63
C THR A 244 5.20 -21.47 6.80
N LYS A 245 4.37 -21.44 5.75
CA LYS A 245 4.20 -22.59 4.84
C LYS A 245 5.49 -22.94 4.10
N MET A 246 6.23 -21.93 3.63
CA MET A 246 7.55 -22.14 3.00
C MET A 246 8.52 -22.79 3.98
N ALA A 247 8.60 -22.28 5.21
CA ALA A 247 9.42 -22.85 6.28
C ALA A 247 9.09 -24.33 6.55
N LEU A 248 7.80 -24.64 6.70
CA LEU A 248 7.34 -26.02 6.92
C LEU A 248 7.59 -26.92 5.71
N SER A 249 7.53 -26.39 4.49
CA SER A 249 7.78 -27.17 3.27
C SER A 249 9.25 -27.55 3.05
N GLN A 250 10.19 -26.81 3.65
CA GLN A 250 11.62 -27.14 3.60
C GLN A 250 12.01 -28.24 4.59
N MET A 251 11.23 -28.47 5.64
CA MET A 251 11.40 -29.61 6.55
C MET A 251 10.94 -30.89 5.86
N LYS A 252 11.69 -32.00 6.01
CA LYS A 252 11.29 -33.32 5.48
C LYS A 252 10.24 -33.98 6.38
N PRO A 253 8.96 -34.09 5.95
CA PRO A 253 7.90 -34.61 6.83
C PRO A 253 8.12 -36.08 7.20
N GLU A 254 8.67 -36.87 6.28
CA GLU A 254 9.00 -38.29 6.51
C GLU A 254 10.05 -38.44 7.63
N PHE A 255 11.12 -37.64 7.59
CA PHE A 255 12.16 -37.66 8.63
C PHE A 255 11.58 -37.30 10.01
N LEU A 256 10.72 -36.29 10.08
CA LEU A 256 10.07 -35.88 11.33
C LEU A 256 9.17 -36.99 11.88
N TYR A 257 8.33 -37.59 11.03
CA TYR A 257 7.44 -38.69 11.41
C TYR A 257 8.23 -39.90 11.92
N ASP A 258 9.28 -40.31 11.21
CA ASP A 258 10.10 -41.44 11.59
C ASP A 258 10.88 -41.21 12.89
N THR A 259 11.38 -39.98 13.08
CA THR A 259 12.08 -39.60 14.32
C THR A 259 11.12 -39.63 15.51
N LEU A 260 9.89 -39.12 15.34
CA LEU A 260 8.85 -39.17 16.37
C LEU A 260 8.43 -40.61 16.72
N ASN A 261 8.32 -41.49 15.72
CA ASN A 261 8.06 -42.92 15.96
C ASN A 261 9.21 -43.61 16.71
N SER A 262 10.45 -43.23 16.41
CA SER A 262 11.63 -43.73 17.13
C SER A 262 11.60 -43.28 18.60
N ILE A 263 11.27 -42.00 18.85
CA ILE A 263 11.06 -41.47 20.21
C ILE A 263 9.94 -42.24 20.92
N TYR A 264 8.80 -42.46 20.25
CA TYR A 264 7.68 -43.22 20.82
C TYR A 264 8.10 -44.63 21.23
N SER A 265 8.87 -45.35 20.40
CA SER A 265 9.39 -46.68 20.75
C SER A 265 10.39 -46.67 21.91
N LEU A 266 11.15 -45.57 22.06
CA LEU A 266 12.09 -45.39 23.16
C LEU A 266 11.40 -45.04 24.47
N CYS A 267 10.23 -44.40 24.47
CA CYS A 267 9.52 -44.03 25.69
C CYS A 267 9.28 -45.21 26.64
N ASP A 268 9.03 -46.41 26.11
CA ASP A 268 8.81 -47.62 26.93
C ASP A 268 10.10 -48.42 27.20
N LYS A 269 11.16 -48.20 26.42
CA LYS A 269 12.39 -49.01 26.46
C LYS A 269 13.56 -48.31 27.14
N ASP A 270 13.74 -47.02 26.85
CA ASP A 270 14.81 -46.17 27.35
C ASP A 270 14.36 -44.70 27.34
N VAL A 271 13.73 -44.29 28.44
CA VAL A 271 13.23 -42.92 28.65
C VAL A 271 14.37 -41.90 28.60
N SER A 272 15.59 -42.27 29.03
CA SER A 272 16.73 -41.35 29.02
C SER A 272 17.15 -41.04 27.58
N ARG A 273 17.28 -42.07 26.74
CA ARG A 273 17.57 -41.90 25.32
C ARG A 273 16.45 -41.18 24.59
N ALA A 274 15.18 -41.44 24.91
CA ALA A 274 14.05 -40.71 24.35
C ALA A 274 14.16 -39.18 24.58
N LYS A 275 14.52 -38.76 25.81
CA LYS A 275 14.72 -37.34 26.15
C LYS A 275 15.88 -36.72 25.37
N GLU A 276 16.99 -37.44 25.22
CA GLU A 276 18.15 -36.98 24.44
C GLU A 276 17.77 -36.74 22.97
N VAL A 277 17.04 -37.68 22.37
CA VAL A 277 16.58 -37.61 20.98
C VAL A 277 15.60 -36.45 20.77
N ILE A 278 14.73 -36.16 21.75
CA ILE A 278 13.86 -34.96 21.73
C ILE A 278 14.69 -33.67 21.69
N VAL A 279 15.77 -33.59 22.47
CA VAL A 279 16.66 -32.42 22.46
C VAL A 279 17.38 -32.30 21.11
N HIS A 280 17.87 -33.41 20.57
CA HIS A 280 18.52 -33.44 19.25
C HIS A 280 17.55 -33.00 18.14
N LEU A 281 16.31 -33.50 18.17
CA LEU A 281 15.27 -33.11 17.20
C LEU A 281 14.90 -31.63 17.34
N SER A 282 14.82 -31.11 18.57
CA SER A 282 14.55 -29.69 18.82
C SER A 282 15.67 -28.79 18.30
N ASN A 283 16.92 -29.20 18.48
CA ASN A 283 18.09 -28.49 17.97
C ASN A 283 18.16 -28.55 16.44
N TYR A 284 17.87 -29.72 15.86
CA TYR A 284 17.78 -29.93 14.41
C TYR A 284 16.75 -28.99 13.78
N LEU A 285 15.51 -28.99 14.28
CA LEU A 285 14.42 -28.15 13.75
C LEU A 285 14.73 -26.66 13.86
N ARG A 286 15.36 -26.22 14.95
CA ARG A 286 15.78 -24.82 15.11
C ARG A 286 16.81 -24.43 14.06
N GLN A 287 17.82 -25.28 13.83
CA GLN A 287 18.87 -25.02 12.85
C GLN A 287 18.34 -25.07 11.42
N ASP A 288 17.42 -26.00 11.09
CA ASP A 288 16.71 -26.06 9.81
C ASP A 288 15.98 -24.73 9.54
N ILE A 289 15.25 -24.18 10.52
CA ILE A 289 14.55 -22.89 10.38
C ILE A 289 15.52 -21.73 10.18
N GLU A 290 16.64 -21.70 10.91
CA GLU A 290 17.68 -20.68 10.72
C GLU A 290 18.36 -20.76 9.34
N SER A 291 18.32 -21.93 8.69
CA SER A 291 18.96 -22.20 7.40
C SER A 291 18.04 -21.93 6.18
N ILE A 292 16.79 -21.51 6.40
CA ILE A 292 15.80 -21.22 5.35
C ILE A 292 16.27 -20.12 4.39
N ASP A 293 17.13 -19.22 4.86
CA ASP A 293 17.74 -18.17 4.05
C ASP A 293 18.91 -18.77 3.24
N ALA A 294 18.56 -19.44 2.14
CA ALA A 294 19.48 -20.24 1.30
C ALA A 294 20.64 -19.44 0.69
N ASP A 295 20.57 -18.11 0.73
CA ASP A 295 21.59 -17.20 0.20
C ASP A 295 22.65 -16.77 1.24
N ARG A 296 22.55 -17.26 2.48
CA ARG A 296 23.48 -16.89 3.55
C ARG A 296 24.64 -17.89 3.69
N LEU A 297 25.86 -17.35 3.73
CA LEU A 297 27.05 -18.10 4.13
C LEU A 297 27.04 -18.38 5.64
N VAL A 298 27.41 -19.60 6.02
CA VAL A 298 27.58 -20.04 7.41
C VAL A 298 28.97 -20.62 7.59
N SER A 299 29.51 -20.60 8.81
CA SER A 299 30.78 -21.26 9.11
C SER A 299 30.68 -22.77 8.89
N PHE A 300 31.75 -23.41 8.39
CA PHE A 300 31.85 -24.87 8.29
C PHE A 300 31.54 -25.58 9.61
N ALA A 301 31.99 -25.03 10.74
CA ALA A 301 31.69 -25.59 12.06
C ALA A 301 30.17 -25.67 12.34
N LYS A 302 29.41 -24.64 11.95
CA LYS A 302 27.94 -24.61 12.11
C LYS A 302 27.28 -25.66 11.22
N GLU A 303 27.68 -25.73 9.95
CA GLU A 303 27.15 -26.70 8.97
C GLU A 303 27.47 -28.16 9.37
N LEU A 304 28.70 -28.41 9.83
CA LEU A 304 29.13 -29.71 10.31
C LEU A 304 28.36 -30.13 11.56
N ASN A 305 28.21 -29.23 12.54
CA ASN A 305 27.43 -29.51 13.75
C ASN A 305 25.97 -29.84 13.41
N HIS A 306 25.38 -29.11 12.47
CA HIS A 306 24.02 -29.41 11.99
C HIS A 306 23.93 -30.81 11.36
N THR A 307 24.91 -31.16 10.52
CA THR A 307 25.03 -32.49 9.91
C THR A 307 25.23 -33.59 10.97
N MET A 308 26.02 -33.34 12.01
CA MET A 308 26.23 -34.27 13.12
C MET A 308 24.92 -34.56 13.87
N VAL A 309 24.15 -33.52 14.20
CA VAL A 309 22.85 -33.69 14.87
C VAL A 309 21.91 -34.53 14.01
N TYR A 310 21.84 -34.28 12.70
CA TYR A 310 21.06 -35.09 11.76
C TYR A 310 21.48 -36.57 11.78
N LEU A 311 22.79 -36.83 11.70
CA LEU A 311 23.34 -38.20 11.72
C LEU A 311 23.06 -38.95 13.03
N GLU A 312 23.08 -38.26 14.17
CA GLU A 312 22.75 -38.87 15.47
C GLU A 312 21.26 -39.25 15.58
N LEU A 313 20.37 -38.44 15.00
CA LEU A 313 18.95 -38.79 14.87
C LEU A 313 18.78 -40.03 13.98
N GLU A 314 19.51 -40.10 12.86
CA GLU A 314 19.49 -41.24 11.95
C GLU A 314 20.06 -42.53 12.56
N LYS A 315 21.15 -42.44 13.34
CA LYS A 315 21.68 -43.59 14.08
C LYS A 315 20.68 -44.13 15.10
N THR A 316 19.91 -43.24 15.73
CA THR A 316 18.86 -43.63 16.67
C THR A 316 17.72 -44.35 15.93
N ARG A 317 17.34 -43.88 14.75
CA ARG A 317 16.31 -44.50 13.91
C ARG A 317 16.73 -45.88 13.38
N CYS A 318 17.99 -46.03 12.99
CA CYS A 318 18.53 -47.26 12.41
C CYS A 318 19.81 -47.72 13.14
N PRO A 319 19.68 -48.26 14.37
CA PRO A 319 20.85 -48.66 15.16
C PRO A 319 21.73 -49.67 14.43
N GLY A 320 23.04 -49.42 14.41
CA GLY A 320 24.04 -50.33 13.82
C GLY A 320 24.06 -50.38 12.29
N ARG A 321 23.27 -49.57 11.57
CA ARG A 321 23.28 -49.57 10.09
C ARG A 321 24.44 -48.81 9.49
N PHE A 322 25.05 -47.87 10.22
CA PHE A 322 26.20 -47.13 9.73
C PHE A 322 27.06 -46.53 10.84
N GLU A 323 28.31 -46.26 10.47
CA GLU A 323 29.27 -45.50 11.26
C GLU A 323 29.66 -44.21 10.53
N VAL A 324 30.13 -43.22 11.30
CA VAL A 324 30.56 -41.93 10.76
C VAL A 324 31.92 -41.55 11.32
N GLU A 325 32.83 -41.17 10.44
CA GLU A 325 34.13 -40.61 10.81
C GLU A 325 34.27 -39.17 10.30
N TYR A 326 34.89 -38.32 11.13
CA TYR A 326 35.12 -36.92 10.83
C TYR A 326 36.62 -36.66 10.85
N HIS A 327 37.15 -36.18 9.71
CA HIS A 327 38.56 -35.89 9.49
C HIS A 327 38.72 -34.43 9.06
N THR A 328 38.50 -33.51 10.00
CA THR A 328 38.26 -32.10 9.73
C THR A 328 39.45 -31.21 10.06
N ASN A 329 40.48 -31.26 9.20
CA ASN A 329 41.72 -30.49 9.38
C ASN A 329 41.60 -29.00 9.04
N ALA A 330 40.50 -28.59 8.38
CA ALA A 330 40.19 -27.20 8.09
C ALA A 330 38.78 -26.84 8.57
N THR A 331 38.64 -25.80 9.40
CA THR A 331 37.33 -25.41 9.98
C THR A 331 37.00 -23.92 9.86
N GLY A 332 38.00 -23.07 9.60
CA GLY A 332 37.87 -21.60 9.58
C GLY A 332 37.43 -21.01 8.24
N PHE A 333 36.45 -21.60 7.58
CA PHE A 333 35.92 -21.10 6.31
C PHE A 333 34.38 -21.11 6.31
N GLU A 334 33.80 -20.37 5.38
CA GLU A 334 32.35 -20.28 5.21
C GLU A 334 31.90 -20.97 3.92
N LEU A 335 30.66 -21.46 3.93
CA LEU A 335 29.99 -22.09 2.81
C LEU A 335 28.48 -21.83 2.90
N PRO A 336 27.71 -21.95 1.80
CA PRO A 336 26.26 -21.82 1.86
C PRO A 336 25.66 -22.81 2.85
N ALA A 337 24.63 -22.40 3.59
CA ALA A 337 23.91 -23.32 4.48
C ALA A 337 23.35 -24.51 3.71
N LEU A 338 23.24 -25.67 4.38
CA LEU A 338 22.73 -26.92 3.80
C LEU A 338 23.54 -27.35 2.56
N THR A 339 24.86 -27.33 2.70
CA THR A 339 25.82 -27.84 1.71
C THR A 339 26.25 -29.26 2.02
N ILE A 340 26.55 -29.59 3.28
CA ILE A 340 27.08 -30.91 3.67
C ILE A 340 25.93 -31.88 3.95
N GLN A 341 24.91 -31.43 4.69
CA GLN A 341 23.80 -32.27 5.10
C GLN A 341 23.12 -32.97 3.91
N PRO A 342 22.75 -32.30 2.79
CA PRO A 342 22.11 -32.99 1.68
C PRO A 342 22.99 -34.08 1.03
N LEU A 343 24.32 -33.96 1.12
CA LEU A 343 25.24 -34.99 0.60
C LEU A 343 25.22 -36.22 1.49
N VAL A 344 25.27 -36.03 2.80
CA VAL A 344 25.18 -37.11 3.78
C VAL A 344 23.81 -37.80 3.74
N GLU A 345 22.74 -37.04 3.56
CA GLU A 345 21.39 -37.59 3.36
C GLU A 345 21.31 -38.47 2.11
N ASN A 346 21.97 -38.07 1.02
CA ASN A 346 22.04 -38.87 -0.20
C ASN A 346 22.87 -40.14 0.02
N ALA A 347 24.02 -40.05 0.72
CA ALA A 347 24.83 -41.21 1.09
C ALA A 347 24.02 -42.24 1.89
N LEU A 348 23.23 -41.79 2.88
CA LEU A 348 22.34 -42.67 3.65
C LEU A 348 21.25 -43.28 2.78
N ARG A 349 20.43 -42.45 2.13
CA ARG A 349 19.21 -42.89 1.43
C ARG A 349 19.50 -43.73 0.19
N HIS A 350 20.52 -43.35 -0.58
CA HIS A 350 20.79 -43.94 -1.88
C HIS A 350 21.95 -44.93 -1.87
N GLY A 351 22.86 -44.82 -0.89
CA GLY A 351 23.96 -45.74 -0.70
C GLY A 351 23.66 -46.76 0.39
N ILE A 352 23.75 -46.32 1.64
CA ILE A 352 23.85 -47.20 2.82
C ILE A 352 22.57 -47.97 3.11
N TYR A 353 21.39 -47.34 3.05
CA TYR A 353 20.13 -48.04 3.34
C TYR A 353 19.75 -49.08 2.29
N LYS A 354 20.41 -49.05 1.12
CA LYS A 354 20.25 -50.07 0.07
C LYS A 354 21.26 -51.22 0.19
N LEU A 355 22.23 -51.15 1.11
CA LEU A 355 23.12 -52.27 1.40
C LEU A 355 22.33 -53.46 1.95
N PRO A 356 22.77 -54.71 1.69
CA PRO A 356 22.16 -55.91 2.24
C PRO A 356 21.94 -55.84 3.76
N PRO A 357 20.90 -56.53 4.28
CA PRO A 357 20.70 -56.67 5.71
C PRO A 357 21.93 -57.33 6.36
N GLY A 358 22.45 -56.72 7.43
CA GLY A 358 23.65 -57.20 8.14
C GLY A 358 24.92 -56.40 7.83
N ASP A 359 24.97 -55.70 6.69
CA ASP A 359 26.11 -54.84 6.35
C ASP A 359 26.04 -53.51 7.12
N THR A 360 27.20 -53.01 7.55
CA THR A 360 27.34 -51.70 8.19
C THR A 360 27.97 -50.72 7.21
N GLY A 361 27.23 -49.66 6.89
CA GLY A 361 27.73 -48.56 6.06
C GLY A 361 28.73 -47.69 6.82
N LYS A 362 29.53 -46.92 6.08
CA LYS A 362 30.50 -45.98 6.61
C LYS A 362 30.40 -44.68 5.84
N ILE A 363 30.25 -43.57 6.55
CA ILE A 363 30.34 -42.21 6.00
C ILE A 363 31.60 -41.56 6.56
N MET A 364 32.41 -40.96 5.71
CA MET A 364 33.59 -40.20 6.11
C MET A 364 33.48 -38.78 5.59
N ILE A 365 33.60 -37.80 6.49
CA ILE A 365 33.58 -36.38 6.16
C ILE A 365 34.96 -35.79 6.37
N TYR A 366 35.60 -35.35 5.29
CA TYR A 366 36.92 -34.74 5.31
C TYR A 366 36.83 -33.24 5.07
N SER A 367 37.69 -32.48 5.73
CA SER A 367 38.00 -31.11 5.33
C SER A 367 39.51 -30.86 5.35
N ALA A 368 40.05 -30.29 4.29
CA ALA A 368 41.47 -30.01 4.16
C ALA A 368 41.72 -28.70 3.42
N LYS A 369 42.77 -27.98 3.81
CA LYS A 369 43.23 -26.78 3.12
C LYS A 369 44.32 -27.18 2.11
N GLY A 370 44.13 -26.77 0.85
CA GLY A 370 45.12 -26.90 -0.22
C GLY A 370 45.76 -25.54 -0.57
N ASN A 371 46.56 -25.52 -1.63
CA ASN A 371 47.15 -24.29 -2.15
C ASN A 371 46.09 -23.45 -2.87
N GLY A 372 45.50 -22.47 -2.17
CA GLY A 372 44.52 -21.54 -2.73
C GLY A 372 43.07 -22.03 -2.70
N TYR A 373 42.78 -23.16 -2.05
CA TYR A 373 41.41 -23.68 -1.90
C TYR A 373 41.24 -24.45 -0.60
N VAL A 374 39.99 -24.66 -0.21
CA VAL A 374 39.55 -25.65 0.78
C VAL A 374 38.77 -26.74 0.06
N LYS A 375 39.07 -27.99 0.40
CA LYS A 375 38.35 -29.16 -0.09
C LYS A 375 37.53 -29.78 1.03
N ILE A 376 36.28 -30.09 0.73
CA ILE A 376 35.38 -30.89 1.56
C ILE A 376 35.10 -32.18 0.80
N SER A 377 35.20 -33.33 1.44
CA SER A 377 34.85 -34.62 0.83
C SER A 377 33.85 -35.35 1.71
N VAL A 378 32.73 -35.77 1.12
CA VAL A 378 31.78 -36.71 1.75
C VAL A 378 31.92 -38.04 1.01
N VAL A 379 32.35 -39.07 1.72
CA VAL A 379 32.62 -40.40 1.18
C VAL A 379 31.72 -41.42 1.85
N ASP A 380 31.08 -42.28 1.07
CA ASP A 380 30.35 -43.44 1.56
C ASP A 380 30.81 -44.74 0.90
N ASN A 381 30.60 -45.87 1.57
CA ASN A 381 30.82 -47.23 1.04
C ASN A 381 29.49 -47.92 0.67
N GLY A 382 28.46 -47.15 0.32
CA GLY A 382 27.16 -47.70 -0.05
C GLY A 382 27.17 -48.44 -1.37
N VAL A 383 25.98 -48.74 -1.90
CA VAL A 383 25.85 -49.50 -3.16
C VAL A 383 26.43 -48.81 -4.39
N GLY A 384 26.73 -47.51 -4.33
CA GLY A 384 27.23 -46.72 -5.46
C GLY A 384 26.27 -46.70 -6.66
N PHE A 385 26.66 -46.02 -7.73
CA PHE A 385 25.90 -45.96 -8.97
C PHE A 385 26.79 -45.68 -10.19
N ASP A 386 26.30 -46.06 -11.37
CA ASP A 386 26.99 -45.83 -12.64
C ASP A 386 26.82 -44.37 -13.11
N MET A 387 27.91 -43.61 -13.09
CA MET A 387 27.97 -42.22 -13.55
C MET A 387 27.59 -42.06 -15.04
N THR A 388 27.81 -43.07 -15.88
CA THR A 388 27.57 -42.97 -17.33
C THR A 388 26.09 -43.02 -17.70
N LYS A 389 25.24 -43.57 -16.82
CA LYS A 389 23.78 -43.60 -17.01
C LYS A 389 23.11 -42.27 -16.70
N ILE A 390 23.71 -41.46 -15.81
CA ILE A 390 23.17 -40.16 -15.37
C ILE A 390 23.34 -39.06 -16.43
N GLU A 391 24.39 -39.13 -17.26
CA GLU A 391 24.65 -38.13 -18.30
C GLU A 391 23.78 -38.30 -19.56
N LYS A 392 23.19 -39.48 -19.79
CA LYS A 392 22.45 -39.81 -21.03
C LYS A 392 20.94 -39.59 -20.92
N GLU A 393 20.37 -39.59 -19.73
CA GLU A 393 18.96 -39.28 -19.52
C GLU A 393 18.80 -37.78 -19.23
N THR A 394 18.32 -37.02 -20.21
CA THR A 394 18.00 -35.58 -20.08
C THR A 394 16.89 -35.27 -19.06
N GLY A 395 16.40 -36.28 -18.34
CA GLY A 395 15.57 -36.17 -17.15
C GLY A 395 16.36 -36.69 -15.96
N PHE A 396 17.17 -35.83 -15.34
CA PHE A 396 17.90 -36.10 -14.11
C PHE A 396 16.96 -36.75 -13.09
N ASP A 397 17.23 -38.01 -12.75
CA ASP A 397 16.44 -38.83 -11.84
C ASP A 397 16.13 -38.08 -10.54
N ARG A 398 14.88 -38.18 -10.04
CA ARG A 398 14.46 -37.61 -8.73
C ARG A 398 15.40 -38.05 -7.61
N ASN A 399 16.14 -39.13 -7.82
CA ASN A 399 17.12 -39.68 -6.90
C ASN A 399 18.31 -38.73 -6.60
N LEU A 400 18.71 -37.80 -7.49
CA LEU A 400 19.88 -36.91 -7.25
C LEU A 400 19.53 -35.44 -6.96
N ALA A 401 18.26 -35.13 -6.70
CA ALA A 401 17.79 -33.77 -6.45
C ALA A 401 18.55 -33.03 -5.33
N GLY A 402 18.99 -33.76 -4.28
CA GLY A 402 19.76 -33.18 -3.19
C GLY A 402 21.13 -32.64 -3.62
N ILE A 403 21.85 -33.36 -4.50
CA ILE A 403 23.17 -32.91 -4.99
C ILE A 403 23.03 -31.72 -5.94
N GLN A 404 21.98 -31.72 -6.79
CA GLN A 404 21.74 -30.58 -7.68
C GLN A 404 21.38 -29.30 -6.91
N ASN A 405 20.66 -29.42 -5.79
CA ASN A 405 20.40 -28.29 -4.90
C ASN A 405 21.69 -27.74 -4.29
N VAL A 406 22.61 -28.60 -3.84
CA VAL A 406 23.93 -28.18 -3.35
C VAL A 406 24.72 -27.48 -4.46
N ARG A 407 24.77 -28.04 -5.67
CA ARG A 407 25.45 -27.42 -6.83
C ARG A 407 24.87 -26.04 -7.15
N ASN A 408 23.55 -25.86 -7.08
CA ASN A 408 22.92 -24.56 -7.31
C ASN A 408 23.26 -23.55 -6.21
N ARG A 409 23.31 -23.96 -4.94
CA ARG A 409 23.71 -23.10 -3.80
C ARG A 409 25.17 -22.67 -3.90
N LEU A 410 26.05 -23.58 -4.31
CA LEU A 410 27.48 -23.29 -4.46
C LEU A 410 27.77 -22.19 -5.49
N LYS A 411 26.86 -21.92 -6.45
CA LYS A 411 27.01 -20.82 -7.44
C LYS A 411 27.10 -19.43 -6.80
N ILE A 412 26.68 -19.27 -5.54
CA ILE A 412 26.83 -18.02 -4.79
C ILE A 412 28.30 -17.74 -4.49
N MET A 413 29.12 -18.79 -4.40
CA MET A 413 30.56 -18.68 -4.27
C MET A 413 31.19 -18.73 -5.67
N GLU A 414 31.93 -17.69 -6.00
CA GLU A 414 32.68 -17.60 -7.25
C GLU A 414 33.70 -18.74 -7.33
N ASP A 415 33.76 -19.42 -8.47
CA ASP A 415 34.66 -20.53 -8.78
C ASP A 415 34.60 -21.75 -7.82
N ALA A 416 33.50 -21.92 -7.09
CA ALA A 416 33.27 -23.14 -6.31
C ALA A 416 32.81 -24.30 -7.22
N GLU A 417 33.42 -25.47 -7.03
CA GLU A 417 33.15 -26.66 -7.85
C GLU A 417 32.64 -27.83 -7.00
N LEU A 418 31.80 -28.68 -7.61
CA LEU A 418 31.32 -29.93 -7.02
C LEU A 418 31.54 -31.08 -8.00
N HIS A 419 32.37 -32.03 -7.59
CA HIS A 419 32.75 -33.23 -8.34
C HIS A 419 32.17 -34.48 -7.66
N ILE A 420 31.68 -35.43 -8.47
CA ILE A 420 31.08 -36.67 -7.98
C ILE A 420 31.81 -37.83 -8.63
N GLN A 421 32.20 -38.82 -7.83
CA GLN A 421 32.74 -40.09 -8.30
C GLN A 421 31.93 -41.20 -7.64
N SER A 422 31.36 -42.10 -8.43
CA SER A 422 30.61 -43.24 -7.91
C SER A 422 30.87 -44.45 -8.80
N GLN A 423 30.87 -45.62 -8.17
CA GLN A 423 30.97 -46.90 -8.86
C GLN A 423 30.10 -47.92 -8.15
N GLU A 424 29.28 -48.66 -8.90
CA GLU A 424 28.43 -49.73 -8.37
C GLU A 424 29.26 -50.72 -7.53
N GLY A 425 28.86 -50.91 -6.28
CA GLY A 425 29.51 -51.77 -5.29
C GLY A 425 30.67 -51.14 -4.49
N PHE A 426 31.12 -49.93 -4.83
CA PHE A 426 32.28 -49.28 -4.19
C PHE A 426 31.95 -47.94 -3.49
N GLY A 427 30.67 -47.55 -3.46
CA GLY A 427 30.21 -46.33 -2.82
C GLY A 427 30.35 -45.07 -3.67
N THR A 428 30.32 -43.91 -3.01
CA THR A 428 30.32 -42.59 -3.66
C THR A 428 31.24 -41.62 -2.92
N ILE A 429 31.93 -40.78 -3.68
CA ILE A 429 32.74 -39.66 -3.22
C ILE A 429 32.15 -38.38 -3.83
N VAL A 430 31.80 -37.42 -2.98
CA VAL A 430 31.43 -36.07 -3.39
C VAL A 430 32.45 -35.08 -2.85
N ASP A 431 33.14 -34.42 -3.77
CA ASP A 431 34.17 -33.42 -3.49
C ASP A 431 33.64 -32.02 -3.79
N ILE A 432 33.73 -31.12 -2.81
CA ILE A 432 33.47 -29.69 -2.97
C ILE A 432 34.80 -28.96 -2.86
N ILE A 433 35.11 -28.12 -3.85
CA ILE A 433 36.31 -27.30 -3.89
C ILE A 433 35.87 -25.83 -3.81
N ILE A 434 36.29 -25.15 -2.76
CA ILE A 434 35.99 -23.73 -2.52
C ILE A 434 37.32 -22.96 -2.58
N PRO A 435 37.52 -22.05 -3.53
CA PRO A 435 38.70 -21.19 -3.57
C PRO A 435 38.79 -20.35 -2.30
N THR A 436 39.97 -20.31 -1.68
CA THR A 436 40.23 -19.37 -0.59
C THR A 436 40.59 -18.04 -1.22
N LYS A 437 39.76 -17.01 -1.04
CA LYS A 437 40.18 -15.64 -1.38
C LYS A 437 41.48 -15.36 -0.62
N GLY A 438 42.53 -15.04 -1.39
CA GLY A 438 43.84 -14.65 -0.86
C GLY A 438 43.76 -13.40 -0.01
#